data_AF-A0A401GQF4-F1
#
_entry.id   AF-A0A401GQF4-F1
#
_cell.length_a   1.000
_cell.length_b   1.000
_cell.length_c   1.000
_cell.angle_alpha   90.00
_cell.angle_beta   90.00
_cell.angle_gamma   90.00
#
_symmetry.space_group_name_H-M   'P 1'
#
loop_
_entity.id
_entity.type
_entity.pdbx_description
1 polymer ?
#
loop_
_entity_poly.entity_id
_entity_poly.type
_entity_poly.pdbx_seq_one_letter_code
_entity_poly.pdbx_strand_id
1 'polypeptide(L)'
;MVASTKKGKKVKDPGPALEEPRPRLQPEEMQAYMKLATALKILLSGSIFTTQIDRGESLLFNYLRDFKRLYGGDGLMPNHHFAVHIAAQIRDYGPVYSFWSFLPE
;
A
#
# COMPACT_ATOMS: atom_id res chain seq x y z
N MET A 1 -42.06 -43.19 48.76
CA MET A 1 -40.96 -42.21 48.75
C MET A 1 -40.00 -42.58 47.62
N VAL A 2 -40.06 -41.90 46.47
CA VAL A 2 -39.12 -42.13 45.37
C VAL A 2 -38.28 -40.87 45.22
N ALA A 3 -37.00 -40.99 45.52
CA ALA A 3 -36.04 -39.88 45.51
C ALA A 3 -35.79 -39.41 44.08
N SER A 4 -36.11 -38.14 43.81
CA SER A 4 -35.80 -37.48 42.53
C SER A 4 -34.34 -37.04 42.53
N THR A 5 -33.53 -37.68 41.69
CA THR A 5 -32.10 -37.40 41.56
C THR A 5 -31.89 -36.08 40.80
N LYS A 6 -31.32 -35.07 41.47
CA LYS A 6 -30.96 -33.79 40.85
C LYS A 6 -29.90 -33.99 39.76
N LYS A 7 -30.27 -33.70 38.51
CA LYS A 7 -29.37 -33.69 37.35
C LYS A 7 -28.35 -32.55 37.50
N GLY A 8 -27.07 -32.88 37.56
CA GLY A 8 -25.96 -31.94 37.68
C GLY A 8 -25.87 -30.96 36.50
N LYS A 9 -25.64 -29.68 36.81
CA LYS A 9 -25.46 -28.58 35.87
C LYS A 9 -24.11 -28.77 35.14
N LYS A 10 -24.13 -29.11 33.85
CA LYS A 10 -22.91 -29.14 33.02
C LYS A 10 -22.34 -27.72 32.93
N VAL A 11 -21.13 -27.53 33.46
CA VAL A 11 -20.34 -26.32 33.22
C VAL A 11 -19.95 -26.34 31.75
N LYS A 12 -20.32 -25.30 31.00
CA LYS A 12 -19.85 -25.10 29.62
C LYS A 12 -18.35 -24.86 29.70
N ASP A 13 -17.57 -25.69 29.00
CA ASP A 13 -16.15 -25.42 28.79
C ASP A 13 -16.00 -24.00 28.23
N PRO A 14 -15.08 -23.17 28.76
CA PRO A 14 -14.77 -21.89 28.16
C PRO A 14 -14.28 -22.18 26.74
N GLY A 15 -14.96 -21.60 25.75
CA GLY A 15 -14.57 -21.72 24.35
C GLY A 15 -13.11 -21.27 24.16
N PRO A 16 -12.47 -21.66 23.04
CA PRO A 16 -11.08 -21.33 22.77
C PRO A 16 -10.88 -19.81 22.91
N ALA A 17 -9.78 -19.42 23.57
CA ALA A 17 -9.41 -18.02 23.72
C ALA A 17 -9.38 -17.36 22.34
N LEU A 18 -10.04 -16.21 22.21
CA LEU A 18 -9.99 -15.41 20.98
C LEU A 18 -8.53 -15.02 20.75
N GLU A 19 -7.92 -15.50 19.67
CA GLU A 19 -6.57 -15.09 19.28
C GLU A 19 -6.54 -13.57 19.07
N GLU A 20 -5.49 -12.91 19.57
CA GLU A 20 -5.34 -11.48 19.36
C GLU A 20 -5.23 -11.18 17.85
N PRO A 21 -5.88 -10.09 17.37
CA PRO A 21 -5.84 -9.74 15.96
C PRO A 21 -4.40 -9.52 15.52
N ARG A 22 -3.92 -10.34 14.58
CA ARG A 22 -2.62 -10.11 13.95
C ARG A 22 -2.64 -8.77 13.21
N PRO A 23 -1.68 -7.86 13.46
CA PRO A 23 -1.57 -6.62 12.72
C PRO A 23 -1.48 -6.90 11.22
N ARG A 24 -2.31 -6.24 10.41
CA ARG A 24 -2.29 -6.40 8.95
C ARG A 24 -1.08 -5.72 8.31
N LEU A 25 -0.54 -4.71 8.98
CA LEU A 25 0.64 -3.98 8.54
C LEU A 25 1.80 -4.14 9.53
N GLN A 26 3.01 -4.21 9.00
CA GLN A 26 4.25 -4.03 9.77
C GLN A 26 4.41 -2.54 10.14
N PRO A 27 5.10 -2.23 11.26
CA PRO A 27 5.22 -0.85 11.74
C PRO A 27 5.79 0.14 10.71
N GLU A 28 6.77 -0.28 9.92
CA GLU A 28 7.48 0.57 8.96
C GLU A 28 6.74 0.72 7.63
N GLU A 29 5.80 -0.18 7.31
CA GLU A 29 5.06 -0.16 6.05
C GLU A 29 4.25 1.12 5.89
N MET A 30 3.68 1.64 6.98
CA MET A 30 2.91 2.89 6.95
C MET A 30 3.75 4.05 6.37
N GLN A 31 5.01 4.16 6.76
CA GLN A 31 5.90 5.21 6.26
C GLN A 31 6.25 5.02 4.78
N ALA A 32 6.39 3.77 4.33
CA ALA A 32 6.59 3.47 2.92
C ALA A 32 5.36 3.86 2.09
N TYR A 33 4.15 3.48 2.54
CA TYR A 33 2.91 3.81 1.84
C TYR A 33 2.60 5.31 1.83
N MET A 34 2.98 6.06 2.87
CA MET A 34 2.86 7.52 2.85
C MET A 34 3.76 8.17 1.79
N LYS A 35 4.96 7.63 1.54
CA LYS A 35 5.83 8.08 0.45
C LYS A 35 5.17 7.81 -0.90
N LEU A 36 4.63 6.61 -1.10
CA LEU A 36 3.89 6.26 -2.31
C LEU A 36 2.70 7.18 -2.52
N ALA A 37 1.83 7.34 -1.52
CA ALA A 37 0.65 8.18 -1.60
C ALA A 37 1.01 9.63 -1.96
N THR A 38 2.07 10.16 -1.36
CA THR A 38 2.58 11.52 -1.66
C THR A 38 3.13 11.61 -3.08
N ALA A 39 3.91 10.61 -3.52
CA ALA A 39 4.43 10.54 -4.88
C ALA A 39 3.30 10.51 -5.93
N LEU A 40 2.28 9.67 -5.71
CA LEU A 40 1.11 9.59 -6.60
C LEU A 40 0.36 10.91 -6.65
N LYS A 41 0.14 11.57 -5.51
CA LYS A 41 -0.56 12.86 -5.47
C LYS A 41 0.17 13.95 -6.27
N ILE A 42 1.49 13.91 -6.29
CA ILE A 42 2.32 14.85 -7.04
C ILE A 42 2.36 14.48 -8.53
N LEU A 43 2.81 13.26 -8.85
CA LEU A 43 3.08 12.81 -10.22
C LEU A 43 1.81 12.69 -11.06
N LEU A 44 0.66 12.41 -10.42
CA LEU A 44 -0.64 12.35 -11.08
C LEU A 44 -1.40 13.68 -10.96
N SER A 45 -0.73 14.81 -10.68
CA SER A 45 -1.39 16.11 -10.70
C SER A 45 -1.73 16.54 -12.14
N GLY A 46 -2.87 17.19 -12.33
CA GLY A 46 -3.26 17.74 -13.64
C GLY A 46 -2.39 18.92 -14.11
N SER A 47 -1.66 19.55 -13.18
CA SER A 47 -0.62 20.54 -13.46
C SER A 47 0.55 20.26 -12.54
N ILE A 48 1.76 20.20 -13.10
CA ILE A 48 2.96 19.79 -12.39
C ILE A 48 4.16 20.62 -12.83
N PHE A 49 4.98 21.05 -11.88
CA PHE A 49 6.23 21.76 -12.14
C PHE A 49 7.43 20.80 -12.07
N THR A 50 8.55 21.13 -12.72
CA THR A 50 9.75 20.28 -12.72
C THR A 50 10.24 19.91 -11.32
N THR A 51 10.23 20.86 -10.39
CA THR A 51 10.62 20.62 -8.99
C THR A 51 9.67 19.64 -8.27
N GLN A 52 8.41 19.59 -8.68
CA GLN A 52 7.45 18.61 -8.17
C GLN A 52 7.71 17.23 -8.78
N ILE A 53 8.08 17.15 -10.06
CA ILE A 53 8.50 15.89 -10.70
C ILE A 53 9.69 15.30 -9.93
N ASP A 54 10.73 16.08 -9.65
CA ASP A 54 11.93 15.63 -8.93
C ASP A 54 11.59 15.11 -7.52
N ARG A 55 10.69 15.81 -6.81
CA ARG A 55 10.19 15.40 -5.49
C ARG A 55 9.38 14.10 -5.58
N GLY A 56 8.48 14.00 -6.55
CA GLY A 56 7.63 12.83 -6.76
C GLY A 56 8.46 11.59 -7.10
N GLU A 57 9.43 11.73 -8.00
CA GLU A 57 10.40 10.70 -8.37
C GLU A 57 11.20 10.22 -7.16
N SER A 58 11.75 11.16 -6.38
CA SER A 58 12.49 10.84 -5.16
C SER A 58 11.65 10.08 -4.13
N LEU A 59 10.39 10.48 -3.93
CA LEU A 59 9.46 9.81 -3.02
C LEU A 59 9.10 8.39 -3.50
N LEU A 60 8.84 8.23 -4.80
CA LEU A 60 8.54 6.95 -5.41
C LEU A 60 9.73 5.98 -5.28
N PHE A 61 10.94 6.46 -5.61
CA PHE A 61 12.16 5.66 -5.47
C PHE A 61 12.41 5.23 -4.02
N ASN A 62 12.21 6.14 -3.06
CA ASN A 62 12.34 5.82 -1.64
C ASN A 62 11.28 4.79 -1.19
N TYR A 63 10.03 4.90 -1.65
CA TYR A 63 9.02 3.87 -1.43
C TYR A 63 9.48 2.51 -1.94
N LEU A 64 9.96 2.43 -3.19
CA LEU A 64 10.40 1.16 -3.79
C LEU A 64 11.57 0.53 -3.04
N ARG A 65 12.51 1.35 -2.56
CA ARG A 65 13.63 0.90 -1.71
C ARG A 65 13.13 0.34 -0.38
N ASP A 66 12.20 1.03 0.27
CA ASP A 66 11.61 0.57 1.53
C ASP A 66 10.78 -0.71 1.33
N PHE A 67 10.02 -0.79 0.24
CA PHE A 67 9.24 -1.96 -0.14
C PHE A 67 10.15 -3.18 -0.37
N LYS A 68 11.24 -3.01 -1.15
CA LYS A 68 12.25 -4.07 -1.35
C LYS A 68 12.87 -4.53 -0.03
N ARG A 69 13.11 -3.62 0.91
CA ARG A 69 13.64 -3.96 2.24
C ARG A 69 12.64 -4.76 3.07
N LEU A 70 11.35 -4.41 3.02
CA LEU A 70 10.29 -5.01 3.83
C LEU A 70 9.84 -6.38 3.30
N TYR A 71 9.77 -6.53 1.98
CA TYR A 71 9.20 -7.73 1.33
C TYR A 71 10.23 -8.53 0.52
N GLY A 72 11.48 -8.08 0.46
CA GLY A 72 12.52 -8.71 -0.35
C GLY A 72 12.45 -8.35 -1.83
N GLY A 73 13.46 -8.79 -2.59
CA GLY A 73 13.51 -8.60 -4.04
C GLY A 73 12.39 -9.33 -4.78
N ASP A 74 12.02 -10.53 -4.32
CA ASP A 74 10.99 -11.36 -4.94
C ASP A 74 9.58 -10.76 -4.78
N GLY A 75 9.39 -9.85 -3.81
CA GLY A 75 8.15 -9.09 -3.68
C GLY A 75 7.98 -7.99 -4.75
N LEU A 76 9.05 -7.59 -5.44
CA LEU A 76 8.97 -6.57 -6.48
C LEU A 76 8.36 -7.15 -7.77
N MET A 77 7.12 -6.75 -8.00
CA MET A 77 6.43 -7.02 -9.27
C MET A 77 6.91 -6.12 -10.42
N PRO A 78 6.78 -6.54 -11.70
CA PRO A 78 7.10 -5.71 -12.86
C PRO A 78 6.46 -4.31 -12.83
N ASN A 79 5.27 -4.15 -12.25
CA ASN A 79 4.63 -2.85 -12.10
C ASN A 79 5.45 -1.86 -11.26
N HIS A 80 6.23 -2.34 -10.28
CA HIS A 80 7.15 -1.50 -9.52
C HIS A 80 8.30 -0.99 -10.39
N HIS A 81 8.79 -1.81 -11.33
CA HIS A 81 9.76 -1.38 -12.31
C HIS A 81 9.13 -0.36 -13.26
N PHE A 82 7.96 -0.62 -13.82
CA PHE A 82 7.31 0.31 -14.75
C PHE A 82 7.03 1.68 -14.11
N ALA A 83 6.71 1.72 -12.82
CA ALA A 83 6.46 2.96 -12.10
C ALA A 83 7.67 3.91 -12.12
N VAL A 84 8.92 3.42 -12.18
CA VAL A 84 10.11 4.30 -12.17
C VAL A 84 10.21 5.19 -13.41
N HIS A 85 9.58 4.80 -14.52
CA HIS A 85 9.65 5.54 -15.78
C HIS A 85 8.71 6.74 -15.82
N ILE A 86 7.75 6.85 -14.89
CA ILE A 86 6.70 7.87 -14.94
C ILE A 86 7.25 9.31 -14.91
N ALA A 87 8.34 9.54 -14.18
CA ALA A 87 8.93 10.87 -14.07
C ALA A 87 9.56 11.31 -15.40
N ALA A 88 10.24 10.39 -16.10
CA ALA A 88 10.75 10.66 -17.45
C ALA A 88 9.60 10.88 -18.44
N GLN A 89 8.58 10.03 -18.40
CA GLN A 89 7.40 10.16 -19.26
C GLN A 89 6.68 11.51 -19.07
N ILE A 90 6.55 12.01 -17.83
CA ILE A 90 5.95 13.32 -17.59
C ILE A 90 6.81 14.46 -18.17
N ARG A 91 8.14 14.34 -18.12
CA ARG A 91 9.05 15.33 -18.70
C ARG A 91 8.97 15.35 -20.23
N ASP A 92 8.81 14.19 -20.85
CA ASP A 92 8.81 14.05 -22.31
C ASP A 92 7.44 14.37 -22.93
N TYR A 93 6.34 13.98 -22.26
CA TYR A 93 4.99 14.03 -22.82
C TYR A 93 4.01 14.91 -22.06
N GLY A 94 4.45 15.54 -20.97
CA GLY A 94 3.61 16.35 -20.10
C GLY A 94 2.85 15.53 -19.04
N PRO A 95 1.98 16.19 -18.24
CA PRO A 95 1.24 15.55 -17.17
C PRO A 95 0.41 14.35 -17.66
N VAL A 96 0.26 13.32 -16.82
CA VAL A 96 -0.43 12.06 -17.16
C VAL A 96 -1.84 12.30 -17.73
N TYR A 97 -2.58 13.25 -17.16
CA TYR A 97 -3.93 13.58 -17.61
C TYR A 97 -3.98 14.53 -18.82
N SER A 98 -2.85 15.07 -19.24
CA SER A 98 -2.70 15.93 -20.43
C SER A 98 -2.13 15.17 -21.63
N PHE A 99 -1.70 13.91 -21.46
CA PHE A 99 -1.14 13.09 -22.53
C PHE A 99 -2.10 12.94 -23.72
N TRP A 100 -3.41 12.85 -23.46
CA TRP A 100 -4.46 12.73 -24.48
C TRP A 100 -4.91 14.07 -25.08
N SER A 101 -4.28 15.18 -24.71
CA SER A 101 -4.64 16.51 -25.24
C SER A 101 -4.08 16.78 -26.63
N PHE A 102 -3.21 15.90 -27.17
CA PHE A 102 -2.78 15.94 -28.56
C PHE A 102 -3.62 14.96 -29.37
N LEU A 103 -4.55 15.47 -30.19
CA LEU A 103 -5.22 14.68 -31.21
C LEU A 103 -4.19 14.29 -32.28
N PRO A 104 -4.16 13.04 -32.77
CA PRO A 104 -3.44 12.74 -34.00
C PRO A 104 -4.05 13.54 -35.15
N GLU A 105 -3.19 14.21 -35.92
CA GLU A 105 -3.54 14.88 -37.18
C GLU A 105 -4.08 13.88 -38.23
#